data_AF-A0A958DSJ8-F1
#
_entry.id   AF-A0A958DSJ8-F1
#
_cell.length_a   1.000
_cell.length_b   1.000
_cell.length_c   1.000
_cell.angle_alpha   90.00
_cell.angle_beta   90.00
_cell.angle_gamma   90.00
#
_symmetry.space_group_name_H-M   'P 1'
#
loop_
_entity.id
_entity.type
_entity.pdbx_description
1 polymer ?
#
loop_
_entity_poly.entity_id
_entity_poly.type
_entity_poly.pdbx_seq_one_letter_code
_entity_poly.pdbx_strand_id
1 'polypeptide(L)'
;MFLKTLLFLVMCFGIAASQTDVEKRIYKPLPVNPHAPEIDGKLTDAIWQKTPRDKGFLQTSPNEGKPASQPTEFMIAYDAKNLYVAIVSLDSVPEKIVDSITRRDQAGESDRVLILLDSFFDKRTAFYFGVNAAGVKMDGVMTEDGDYDDMNWDPIWEVGTRRIPEGWVAEMRIPLSQLRFADREEHT
;
A
#
# COMPACT_ATOMS: atom_id res chain seq x y z
N MET A 1 47.82 15.04 -50.95
CA MET A 1 46.67 14.75 -51.85
C MET A 1 46.53 13.23 -51.87
N PHE A 2 45.62 12.53 -51.20
CA PHE A 2 44.32 12.83 -50.60
C PHE A 2 44.21 12.11 -49.25
N LEU A 3 43.68 12.80 -48.23
CA LEU A 3 43.43 12.30 -46.89
C LEU A 3 42.05 11.63 -46.87
N LYS A 4 41.99 10.31 -46.63
CA LYS A 4 40.72 9.57 -46.46
C LYS A 4 40.19 9.83 -45.05
N THR A 5 39.10 10.58 -44.96
CA THR A 5 38.38 10.87 -43.71
C THR A 5 37.64 9.62 -43.26
N LEU A 6 37.99 9.08 -42.10
CA LEU A 6 37.32 7.95 -41.46
C LEU A 6 36.20 8.50 -40.57
N LEU A 7 34.94 8.30 -40.97
CA LEU A 7 33.77 8.72 -40.20
C LEU A 7 33.43 7.63 -39.17
N PHE A 8 33.66 7.91 -37.89
CA PHE A 8 33.25 7.03 -36.79
C PHE A 8 31.76 7.25 -36.49
N LEU A 9 30.92 6.29 -36.88
CA LEU A 9 29.50 6.28 -36.52
C LEU A 9 29.36 5.75 -35.09
N VAL A 10 29.22 6.65 -34.11
CA VAL A 10 28.85 6.26 -32.74
C VAL A 10 27.36 5.94 -32.73
N MET A 11 27.03 4.65 -32.72
CA MET A 11 25.66 4.17 -32.58
C MET A 11 25.31 4.22 -31.08
N CYS A 12 24.65 5.29 -30.64
CA CYS A 12 24.06 5.36 -29.30
C CYS A 12 22.90 4.36 -29.24
N PHE A 13 23.13 3.18 -28.68
CA PHE A 13 22.05 2.31 -28.22
C PHE A 13 21.38 3.00 -27.03
N GLY A 14 20.30 3.73 -27.29
CA GLY A 14 19.40 4.17 -26.24
C GLY A 14 18.79 2.93 -25.59
N ILE A 15 19.10 2.70 -24.32
CA ILE A 15 18.36 1.74 -23.50
C ILE A 15 16.96 2.34 -23.33
N ALA A 16 16.01 1.85 -24.12
CA ALA A 16 14.60 2.11 -23.85
C ALA A 16 14.26 1.37 -22.55
N ALA A 17 14.09 2.12 -21.45
CA ALA A 17 13.42 1.60 -20.28
C ALA A 17 12.01 1.18 -20.72
N SER A 18 11.76 -0.13 -20.72
CA SER A 18 10.42 -0.66 -20.98
C SER A 18 9.57 -0.34 -19.77
N GLN A 19 8.83 0.77 -19.83
CA GLN A 19 7.76 1.07 -18.89
C GLN A 19 6.69 0.00 -19.08
N THR A 20 6.70 -1.04 -18.24
CA THR A 20 5.62 -2.01 -18.20
C THR A 20 4.35 -1.27 -17.83
N ASP A 21 3.40 -1.23 -18.76
CA ASP A 21 2.05 -0.74 -18.52
C ASP A 21 1.37 -1.69 -17.54
N VAL A 22 1.47 -1.40 -16.24
CA VAL A 22 0.80 -2.18 -15.20
C VAL A 22 -0.67 -1.82 -15.27
N GLU A 23 -1.50 -2.80 -15.61
CA GLU A 23 -2.95 -2.60 -15.70
C GLU A 23 -3.49 -2.04 -14.38
N LYS A 24 -4.15 -0.87 -14.47
CA LYS A 24 -4.75 -0.21 -13.32
C LYS A 24 -5.90 -1.06 -12.77
N ARG A 25 -5.78 -1.49 -11.52
CA ARG A 25 -6.87 -2.19 -10.81
C ARG A 25 -7.96 -1.21 -10.41
N ILE A 26 -9.21 -1.60 -10.62
CA ILE A 26 -10.39 -0.82 -10.23
C ILE A 26 -11.16 -1.61 -9.17
N TYR A 27 -11.33 -1.02 -8.00
CA TYR A 27 -12.06 -1.61 -6.89
C TYR A 27 -13.45 -1.00 -6.76
N LYS A 28 -14.45 -1.85 -6.53
CA LYS A 28 -15.82 -1.45 -6.13
C LYS A 28 -16.07 -1.98 -4.72
N PRO A 29 -15.64 -1.24 -3.68
CA PRO A 29 -15.75 -1.73 -2.30
C PRO A 29 -17.21 -1.94 -1.92
N LEU A 30 -17.47 -2.88 -1.02
CA LEU A 30 -18.81 -3.13 -0.49
C LEU A 30 -19.08 -2.23 0.73
N PRO A 31 -20.32 -1.75 0.93
CA PRO A 31 -20.67 -1.02 2.14
C PRO A 31 -20.72 -1.97 3.35
N VAL A 32 -20.24 -1.53 4.51
CA VAL A 32 -20.25 -2.32 5.76
C VAL A 32 -21.64 -2.34 6.45
N ASN A 33 -22.56 -1.46 6.06
CA ASN A 33 -23.82 -1.26 6.77
C ASN A 33 -24.66 -2.54 6.89
N PRO A 34 -25.36 -2.74 8.03
CA PRO A 34 -25.50 -1.82 9.16
C PRO A 34 -24.41 -1.97 10.25
N HIS A 35 -23.45 -2.89 10.09
CA HIS A 35 -22.47 -3.22 11.12
C HIS A 35 -21.04 -3.04 10.60
N ALA A 36 -20.34 -2.02 11.10
CA ALA A 36 -18.91 -1.88 10.86
C ALA A 36 -18.15 -3.09 11.45
N PRO A 37 -17.07 -3.55 10.80
CA PRO A 37 -16.24 -4.61 11.35
C PRO A 37 -15.52 -4.14 12.63
N GLU A 38 -15.34 -5.06 13.56
CA GLU A 38 -14.35 -4.88 14.63
C GLU A 38 -12.94 -4.90 14.02
N ILE A 39 -12.04 -4.06 14.54
CA ILE A 39 -10.68 -3.92 14.03
C ILE A 39 -9.77 -4.71 14.98
N ASP A 40 -9.66 -6.02 14.76
CA ASP A 40 -9.01 -6.95 15.70
C ASP A 40 -8.10 -8.03 15.06
N GLY A 41 -7.98 -7.99 13.73
CA GLY A 41 -7.20 -8.88 12.89
C GLY A 41 -7.81 -10.27 12.68
N LYS A 42 -9.04 -10.57 13.12
CA LYS A 42 -9.64 -11.91 13.00
C LYS A 42 -10.37 -12.17 11.70
N LEU A 43 -10.83 -11.11 11.02
CA LEU A 43 -11.62 -11.19 9.78
C LEU A 43 -12.91 -12.02 9.90
N THR A 44 -13.47 -12.11 11.11
CA THR A 44 -14.69 -12.90 11.37
C THR A 44 -15.98 -12.19 10.98
N ASP A 45 -15.93 -10.86 10.81
CA ASP A 45 -17.09 -10.05 10.45
C ASP A 45 -17.66 -10.39 9.06
N ALA A 46 -18.97 -10.29 8.94
CA ALA A 46 -19.70 -10.69 7.74
C ALA A 46 -19.27 -9.95 6.47
N ILE A 47 -18.74 -8.73 6.59
CA ILE A 47 -18.25 -7.96 5.44
C ILE A 47 -17.02 -8.64 4.81
N TRP A 48 -16.08 -9.14 5.61
CA TRP A 48 -14.85 -9.78 5.12
C TRP A 48 -15.06 -11.12 4.45
N GLN A 49 -16.21 -11.76 4.70
CA GLN A 49 -16.63 -12.97 4.02
C GLN A 49 -17.23 -12.69 2.63
N LYS A 50 -17.63 -11.44 2.35
CA LYS A 50 -18.28 -11.00 1.10
C LYS A 50 -17.37 -10.16 0.22
N THR A 51 -16.47 -9.40 0.83
CA THR A 51 -15.53 -8.53 0.12
C THR A 51 -14.57 -9.39 -0.72
N PRO A 52 -14.42 -9.11 -2.03
CA PRO A 52 -13.45 -9.79 -2.86
C PRO A 52 -12.04 -9.65 -2.29
N ARG A 53 -11.28 -10.75 -2.29
CA ARG A 53 -9.86 -10.76 -1.93
C ARG A 53 -9.03 -10.55 -3.18
N ASP A 54 -8.46 -9.36 -3.31
CA ASP A 54 -7.50 -9.05 -4.35
C ASP A 54 -6.14 -9.68 -4.05
N LYS A 55 -5.46 -10.18 -5.09
CA LYS A 55 -4.21 -10.95 -4.99
C LYS A 55 -3.27 -10.63 -6.15
N GLY A 56 -2.08 -11.23 -6.17
CA GLY A 56 -1.16 -11.11 -7.31
C GLY A 56 -0.43 -9.78 -7.31
N PHE A 57 0.02 -9.36 -6.13
CA PHE A 57 0.94 -8.24 -5.97
C PHE A 57 2.24 -8.52 -6.74
N LEU A 58 2.87 -7.45 -7.22
CA LEU A 58 4.18 -7.50 -7.85
C LEU A 58 5.22 -6.99 -6.85
N GLN A 59 6.44 -7.50 -6.95
CA GLN A 59 7.56 -7.03 -6.15
C GLN A 59 8.40 -6.01 -6.91
N THR A 60 8.90 -5.00 -6.20
CA THR A 60 9.89 -4.04 -6.70
C THR A 60 11.33 -4.51 -6.41
N SER A 61 11.50 -5.44 -5.49
CA SER A 61 12.79 -6.02 -5.09
C SER A 61 12.61 -7.48 -4.65
N PRO A 62 13.60 -8.38 -4.88
CA PRO A 62 14.84 -8.15 -5.61
C PRO A 62 14.67 -8.20 -7.14
N ASN A 63 13.58 -8.79 -7.62
CA ASN A 63 13.29 -8.91 -9.06
C ASN A 63 12.06 -8.07 -9.39
N GLU A 64 12.27 -6.87 -9.90
CA GLU A 64 11.21 -5.91 -10.21
C GLU A 64 10.18 -6.48 -11.20
N GLY A 65 8.89 -6.21 -10.95
CA GLY A 65 7.77 -6.58 -11.83
C GLY A 65 7.42 -8.07 -11.82
N LYS A 66 8.12 -8.91 -11.04
CA LYS A 66 7.76 -10.32 -10.85
C LYS A 66 6.62 -10.46 -9.84
N PRO A 67 5.87 -11.59 -9.85
CA PRO A 67 4.95 -11.91 -8.77
C PRO A 67 5.66 -11.84 -7.41
N ALA A 68 5.01 -11.25 -6.41
CA ALA A 68 5.54 -11.17 -5.05
C ALA A 68 5.89 -12.57 -4.52
N SER A 69 7.07 -12.71 -3.92
CA SER A 69 7.56 -13.95 -3.33
C SER A 69 6.74 -14.42 -2.12
N GLN A 70 6.16 -13.46 -1.38
CA GLN A 70 5.28 -13.71 -0.24
C GLN A 70 3.85 -13.30 -0.62
N PRO A 71 2.88 -14.24 -0.68
CA PRO A 71 1.52 -13.94 -1.09
C PRO A 71 0.85 -12.92 -0.15
N THR A 72 0.24 -11.90 -0.73
CA THR A 72 -0.54 -10.90 0.00
C THR A 72 -1.95 -10.83 -0.56
N GLU A 73 -2.94 -10.80 0.33
CA GLU A 73 -4.34 -10.59 -0.02
C GLU A 73 -4.80 -9.22 0.50
N PHE A 74 -5.59 -8.51 -0.32
CA PHE A 74 -6.11 -7.19 0.01
C PHE A 74 -7.62 -7.16 -0.11
N MET A 75 -8.29 -6.53 0.85
CA MET A 75 -9.74 -6.33 0.88
C MET A 75 -10.02 -4.89 1.28
N ILE A 76 -11.08 -4.31 0.69
CA ILE A 76 -11.49 -2.94 0.94
C ILE A 76 -13.02 -2.83 1.03
N ALA A 77 -13.49 -2.14 2.05
CA ALA A 77 -14.90 -1.86 2.31
C ALA A 77 -15.07 -0.42 2.82
N TYR A 78 -16.30 0.09 2.89
CA TYR A 78 -16.52 1.48 3.29
C TYR A 78 -17.86 1.71 4.00
N ASP A 79 -17.97 2.85 4.68
CA ASP A 79 -19.25 3.49 5.00
C ASP A 79 -19.17 4.99 4.66
N ALA A 80 -20.18 5.77 5.07
CA ALA A 80 -20.24 7.20 4.81
C ALA A 80 -19.12 8.02 5.49
N LYS A 81 -18.39 7.44 6.46
CA LYS A 81 -17.39 8.13 7.28
C LYS A 81 -16.01 7.49 7.21
N ASN A 82 -15.91 6.21 6.88
CA ASN A 82 -14.68 5.45 7.01
C ASN A 82 -14.39 4.58 5.79
N LEU A 83 -13.10 4.44 5.51
CA LEU A 83 -12.56 3.36 4.71
C LEU A 83 -12.08 2.24 5.63
N TYR A 84 -12.39 1.00 5.26
CA TYR A 84 -11.93 -0.19 5.95
C TYR A 84 -11.03 -0.99 5.02
N VAL A 85 -9.86 -1.36 5.53
CA VAL A 85 -8.89 -2.17 4.79
C VAL A 85 -8.53 -3.38 5.61
N ALA A 86 -8.45 -4.54 4.96
CA ALA A 86 -7.87 -5.73 5.53
C ALA A 86 -6.77 -6.27 4.60
N ILE A 87 -5.61 -6.60 5.18
CA ILE A 87 -4.46 -7.15 4.47
C ILE A 87 -4.07 -8.46 5.16
N VAL A 88 -3.96 -9.53 4.37
CA VAL A 88 -3.44 -10.82 4.83
C VAL A 88 -2.08 -11.02 4.20
N SER A 89 -1.04 -10.97 5.02
CA SER A 89 0.35 -11.17 4.61
C SER A 89 0.76 -12.58 4.98
N LEU A 90 0.84 -13.45 3.97
CA LEU A 90 1.27 -14.84 4.13
C LEU A 90 2.79 -14.92 3.95
N ASP A 91 3.45 -15.73 4.76
CA ASP A 91 4.88 -15.97 4.62
C ASP A 91 5.17 -17.47 4.50
N SER A 92 6.05 -17.85 3.59
CA SER A 92 6.55 -19.22 3.46
C SER A 92 7.34 -19.72 4.70
N VAL A 93 7.81 -18.80 5.54
CA VAL A 93 8.55 -19.04 6.78
C VAL A 93 7.96 -18.17 7.91
N PRO A 94 6.70 -18.43 8.36
CA PRO A 94 5.97 -17.55 9.28
C PRO A 94 6.72 -17.24 10.59
N GLU A 95 7.56 -18.15 11.07
CA GLU A 95 8.38 -17.99 12.27
C GLU A 95 9.44 -16.88 12.18
N LYS A 96 9.74 -16.40 10.96
CA LYS A 96 10.70 -15.31 10.72
C LYS A 96 10.06 -13.93 10.61
N ILE A 97 8.74 -13.84 10.64
CA ILE A 97 8.05 -12.55 10.59
C ILE A 97 8.46 -11.70 11.78
N VAL A 98 8.94 -10.49 11.51
CA VAL A 98 9.47 -9.59 12.54
C VAL A 98 8.37 -8.64 13.01
N ASP A 99 7.89 -8.82 14.24
CA ASP A 99 6.79 -8.08 14.87
C ASP A 99 7.25 -7.21 16.05
N SER A 100 8.30 -6.40 15.82
CA SER A 100 8.87 -5.52 16.85
C SER A 100 7.86 -4.50 17.39
N ILE A 101 7.64 -4.49 18.71
CA ILE A 101 6.89 -3.45 19.40
C ILE A 101 7.82 -2.27 19.67
N THR A 102 7.57 -1.16 18.98
CA THR A 102 8.31 0.09 19.12
C THR A 102 7.35 1.26 19.30
N ARG A 103 7.88 2.49 19.36
CA ARG A 103 7.02 3.67 19.35
C ARG A 103 6.41 3.85 17.96
N ARG A 104 5.26 4.51 17.89
CA ARG A 104 4.67 4.98 16.64
C ARG A 104 5.72 5.68 15.78
N ASP A 105 5.67 5.45 14.47
CA ASP A 105 6.58 6.00 13.46
C ASP A 105 8.04 5.53 13.59
N GLN A 106 8.30 4.58 14.49
CA GLN A 106 9.61 3.98 14.73
C GLN A 106 9.56 2.46 14.60
N ALA A 107 8.78 1.94 13.65
CA ALA A 107 8.58 0.50 13.45
C ALA A 107 9.88 -0.30 13.18
N GLY A 108 10.99 0.38 12.87
CA GLY A 108 12.30 -0.23 12.65
C GLY A 108 12.29 -1.23 11.49
N GLU A 109 13.23 -2.17 11.52
CA GLU A 109 13.22 -3.34 10.63
C GLU A 109 12.14 -4.32 11.12
N SER A 110 10.90 -4.10 10.69
CA SER A 110 9.77 -5.01 10.93
C SER A 110 8.95 -5.24 9.66
N ASP A 111 8.29 -6.39 9.63
CA ASP A 111 7.32 -6.73 8.59
C ASP A 111 6.13 -5.79 8.70
N ARG A 112 5.85 -5.08 7.61
CA ARG A 112 4.84 -4.01 7.60
C ARG A 112 4.09 -3.94 6.28
N VAL A 113 2.89 -3.39 6.36
CA VAL A 113 2.04 -3.08 5.23
C VAL A 113 1.65 -1.62 5.29
N LEU A 114 1.64 -0.96 4.14
CA LEU A 114 1.24 0.44 4.00
C LEU A 114 0.17 0.53 2.91
N ILE A 115 -0.81 1.40 3.12
CA ILE A 115 -1.75 1.86 2.11
C ILE A 115 -1.45 3.33 1.84
N LEU A 116 -1.28 3.68 0.57
CA LEU A 116 -1.06 5.04 0.10
C LEU A 116 -2.33 5.50 -0.63
N LEU A 117 -2.85 6.67 -0.25
CA LEU A 117 -4.08 7.25 -0.77
C LEU A 117 -3.81 8.64 -1.35
N ASP A 118 -3.97 8.78 -2.67
CA ASP A 118 -4.00 10.07 -3.35
C ASP A 118 -5.45 10.57 -3.43
N SER A 119 -5.91 11.25 -2.37
CA SER A 119 -7.24 11.85 -2.28
C SER A 119 -7.38 13.16 -3.08
N PHE A 120 -6.27 13.74 -3.53
CA PHE A 120 -6.26 14.88 -4.44
C PHE A 120 -6.41 14.45 -5.90
N PHE A 121 -5.96 13.23 -6.23
CA PHE A 121 -5.77 12.69 -7.58
C PHE A 121 -4.81 13.51 -8.43
N ASP A 122 -3.81 14.12 -7.79
CA ASP A 122 -2.78 14.88 -8.51
C ASP A 122 -1.63 13.99 -9.00
N LYS A 123 -1.56 12.74 -8.51
CA LYS A 123 -0.49 11.74 -8.74
C LYS A 123 0.87 12.15 -8.17
N ARG A 124 0.89 13.12 -7.26
CA ARG A 124 2.09 13.70 -6.64
C ARG A 124 2.04 13.68 -5.12
N THR A 125 0.84 13.59 -4.57
CA THR A 125 0.55 13.60 -3.14
C THR A 125 -0.09 12.29 -2.72
N ALA A 126 0.39 11.69 -1.63
CA ALA A 126 -0.23 10.52 -1.03
C ALA A 126 -0.21 10.59 0.50
N PHE A 127 -1.37 10.38 1.11
CA PHE A 127 -1.47 10.09 2.54
C PHE A 127 -1.23 8.60 2.76
N TYR A 128 -0.33 8.22 3.65
CA TYR A 128 -0.11 6.81 3.94
C TYR A 128 -0.46 6.42 5.35
N PHE A 129 -0.97 5.20 5.47
CA PHE A 129 -1.31 4.53 6.71
C PHE A 129 -0.63 3.18 6.71
N GLY A 130 0.27 2.99 7.66
CA GLY A 130 1.12 1.82 7.79
C GLY A 130 0.97 1.16 9.13
N VAL A 131 1.11 -0.16 9.15
CA VAL A 131 1.16 -0.91 10.39
C VAL A 131 2.13 -2.07 10.25
N ASN A 132 2.88 -2.38 11.31
CA ASN A 132 3.66 -3.60 11.38
C ASN A 132 2.88 -4.76 12.02
N ALA A 133 3.43 -5.97 11.97
CA ALA A 133 2.75 -7.16 12.52
C ALA A 133 2.39 -7.06 14.02
N ALA A 134 3.08 -6.20 14.78
CA ALA A 134 2.84 -5.94 16.19
C ALA A 134 1.75 -4.86 16.45
N GLY A 135 1.23 -4.21 15.40
CA GLY A 135 0.24 -3.14 15.53
C GLY A 135 0.84 -1.75 15.72
N VAL A 136 2.15 -1.57 15.51
CA VAL A 136 2.80 -0.25 15.55
C VAL A 136 2.40 0.52 14.29
N LYS A 137 1.77 1.68 14.48
CA LYS A 137 1.33 2.56 13.40
C LYS A 137 2.49 3.39 12.83
N MET A 138 2.36 3.67 11.54
CA MET A 138 3.17 4.61 10.77
C MET A 138 2.22 5.45 9.92
N ASP A 139 2.40 6.76 9.89
CA ASP A 139 1.61 7.63 9.03
C ASP A 139 2.40 8.85 8.60
N GLY A 140 1.97 9.43 7.48
CA GLY A 140 2.62 10.60 6.93
C GLY A 140 2.00 11.02 5.61
N VAL A 141 2.50 12.14 5.10
CA VAL A 141 2.12 12.69 3.80
C VAL A 141 3.35 12.74 2.93
N MET A 142 3.29 12.00 1.82
CA MET A 142 4.27 12.05 0.77
C MET A 142 3.84 13.10 -0.25
N THR A 143 4.74 14.01 -0.62
CA THR A 143 4.52 15.06 -1.63
C THR A 143 5.69 15.12 -2.61
N GLU A 144 5.57 15.97 -3.64
CA GLU A 144 6.63 16.18 -4.64
C GLU A 144 7.06 14.87 -5.31
N ASP A 145 6.08 14.05 -5.71
CA ASP A 145 6.33 12.79 -6.45
C ASP A 145 7.15 11.76 -5.65
N GLY A 146 7.17 11.88 -4.33
CA GLY A 146 7.90 11.00 -3.42
C GLY A 146 9.17 11.61 -2.83
N ASP A 147 9.57 12.80 -3.27
CA ASP A 147 10.82 13.44 -2.83
C ASP A 147 10.72 14.02 -1.42
N TYR A 148 9.51 14.29 -0.92
CA TYR A 148 9.28 14.80 0.43
C TYR A 148 8.30 13.91 1.20
N ASP A 149 8.68 13.53 2.42
CA ASP A 149 7.90 12.70 3.33
C ASP A 149 7.73 13.43 4.67
N ASP A 150 6.52 13.93 4.95
CA ASP A 150 6.15 14.56 6.21
C ASP A 150 5.52 13.56 7.17
N MET A 151 6.35 13.04 8.08
CA MET A 151 5.94 12.14 9.16
C MET A 151 5.37 12.88 10.40
N ASN A 152 5.20 14.21 10.36
CA ASN A 152 4.59 14.94 11.48
C ASN A 152 3.06 14.94 11.43
N TRP A 153 2.48 14.53 10.30
CA TRP A 153 1.04 14.38 10.17
C TRP A 153 0.58 13.14 10.94
N ASP A 154 -0.05 13.38 12.10
CA ASP A 154 -0.48 12.36 13.06
C ASP A 154 -2.02 12.26 13.13
N PRO A 155 -2.69 11.58 12.18
CA PRO A 155 -4.14 11.40 12.18
C PRO A 155 -4.63 10.43 13.26
N ILE A 156 -5.93 10.51 13.57
CA ILE A 156 -6.63 9.53 14.41
C ILE A 156 -7.27 8.47 13.52
N TRP A 157 -6.79 7.23 13.64
CA TRP A 157 -7.27 6.06 12.91
C TRP A 157 -7.11 4.79 13.77
N GLU A 158 -7.75 3.67 13.44
CA GLU A 158 -7.68 2.43 14.22
C GLU A 158 -6.95 1.32 13.46
N VAL A 159 -6.21 0.48 14.19
CA VAL A 159 -5.56 -0.73 13.67
C VAL A 159 -5.80 -1.91 14.59
N GLY A 160 -5.91 -3.08 13.99
CA GLY A 160 -5.96 -4.37 14.66
C GLY A 160 -5.06 -5.32 13.90
N THR A 161 -4.15 -6.00 14.60
CA THR A 161 -3.27 -6.99 13.97
C THR A 161 -3.37 -8.32 14.67
N ARG A 162 -3.14 -9.38 13.90
CA ARG A 162 -3.19 -10.74 14.42
C ARG A 162 -2.21 -11.65 13.69
N ARG A 163 -1.37 -12.35 14.46
CA ARG A 163 -0.59 -13.48 13.96
C ARG A 163 -1.51 -14.66 13.67
N ILE A 164 -1.32 -15.29 12.53
CA ILE A 164 -2.00 -16.54 12.12
C ILE A 164 -0.93 -17.58 11.76
N PRO A 165 -1.26 -18.88 11.70
CA PRO A 165 -0.24 -19.92 11.45
C PRO A 165 0.55 -19.70 10.15
N GLU A 166 -0.08 -19.15 9.12
CA GLU A 166 0.49 -18.94 7.78
C GLU A 166 1.10 -17.53 7.60
N GLY A 167 1.02 -16.65 8.60
CA GLY A 167 1.41 -15.25 8.43
C GLY A 167 0.78 -14.30 9.44
N TRP A 168 0.28 -13.16 8.98
CA TRP A 168 -0.41 -12.20 9.83
C TRP A 168 -1.46 -11.39 9.07
N VAL A 169 -2.34 -10.77 9.83
CA VAL A 169 -3.43 -9.93 9.35
C VAL A 169 -3.29 -8.53 9.93
N ALA A 170 -3.55 -7.53 9.09
CA ALA A 170 -3.81 -6.16 9.49
C ALA A 170 -5.23 -5.76 9.10
N GLU A 171 -5.95 -5.13 10.02
CA GLU A 171 -7.19 -4.40 9.78
C GLU A 171 -6.98 -2.92 10.10
N MET A 172 -7.53 -2.05 9.26
CA MET A 172 -7.45 -0.60 9.41
C MET A 172 -8.85 0.01 9.27
N ARG A 173 -9.19 0.94 10.16
CA ARG A 173 -10.31 1.87 9.99
C ARG A 173 -9.76 3.28 9.86
N ILE A 174 -9.90 3.84 8.67
CA ILE A 174 -9.39 5.16 8.30
C ILE A 174 -10.59 6.10 8.14
N PRO A 175 -10.80 7.05 9.07
CA PRO A 175 -11.86 8.04 8.91
C PRO A 175 -11.55 8.95 7.72
N LEU A 176 -12.49 9.11 6.81
CA LEU A 176 -12.36 9.98 5.64
C LEU A 176 -12.10 11.44 6.04
N SER A 177 -12.53 11.85 7.24
CA SER A 177 -12.25 13.19 7.78
C SER A 177 -10.77 13.45 8.10
N GLN A 178 -9.93 12.41 8.18
CA GLN A 178 -8.48 12.59 8.33
C GLN A 178 -7.83 13.00 7.00
N LEU A 179 -8.43 12.63 5.88
CA LEU A 179 -7.93 12.95 4.56
C LEU A 179 -8.34 14.37 4.15
N ARG A 180 -7.45 15.05 3.44
CA ARG A 180 -7.81 16.25 2.70
C ARG A 180 -8.18 15.86 1.27
N PHE A 181 -9.13 16.58 0.70
CA PHE A 181 -9.63 16.35 -0.64
C PHE A 181 -9.44 17.62 -1.46
N ALA A 182 -9.22 17.46 -2.77
CA ALA A 182 -9.28 18.59 -3.71
C ALA A 182 -10.66 19.28 -3.65
N ASP A 183 -10.71 20.60 -3.86
CA ASP A 183 -11.98 21.32 -3.92
C ASP A 183 -12.60 21.16 -5.32
N ARG A 184 -13.31 20.05 -5.53
CA ARG A 184 -14.00 19.71 -6.80
C ARG A 184 -15.24 18.86 -6.55
N GLU A 185 -16.23 18.96 -7.45
CA GLU A 185 -17.49 18.21 -7.33
C GLU A 185 -17.31 16.69 -7.45
N GLU A 186 -16.35 16.24 -8.28
CA GLU A 186 -16.05 14.81 -8.48
C GLU A 186 -14.54 14.52 -8.36
N HIS A 187 -14.23 13.45 -7.62
CA HIS A 187 -12.87 12.93 -7.42
C HIS A 187 -12.63 11.70 -8.29
N THR A 188 -12.55 11.92 -9.60
CA THR A 188 -12.23 10.88 -10.60
C THR A 188 -10.85 11.06 -11.20
#